data_AF-A0A7G8ELV5-F1
#
_entry.id   AF-A0A7G8ELV5-F1
#
_cell.length_a   1.000
_cell.length_b   1.000
_cell.length_c   1.000
_cell.angle_alpha   90.00
_cell.angle_beta   90.00
_cell.angle_gamma   90.00
#
_symmetry.space_group_name_H-M   'P 1'
#
loop_
_entity.id
_entity.type
_entity.pdbx_description
1 polymer ?
#
loop_
_entity_poly.entity_id
_entity_poly.type
_entity_poly.pdbx_seq_one_letter_code
_entity_poly.pdbx_strand_id
1 'polypeptide(L)'
;MARPYQPSLLRLLHGGTALLVLGCWLSGLFVYSRYDGRWGRLPFTPAGDWIDIHGLIGVGLLVLALPFVAYAFTLGRSRLRRLTNSLTLEALAVAIGTGKLMEEDWLREGQLHHVVYGLHLLGWLLIGLAVLVHVGDSLRLGGWPLLNSMASPVLKKGDLPGDWPAQVGRFLRRGG
;
A
#
# COMPACT_ATOMS: atom_id res chain seq x y z
N MET A 1 0.62 -2.24 -31.62
CA MET A 1 0.64 -1.22 -30.54
C MET A 1 1.81 -1.51 -29.61
N ALA A 2 2.57 -0.49 -29.19
CA ALA A 2 3.67 -0.70 -28.24
C ALA A 2 3.10 -1.16 -26.88
N ARG A 3 3.67 -2.21 -26.28
CA ARG A 3 3.26 -2.67 -24.95
C ARG A 3 3.54 -1.57 -23.92
N PRO A 4 2.61 -1.25 -23.00
CA PRO A 4 2.86 -0.33 -21.90
C PRO A 4 4.09 -0.78 -21.11
N TYR A 5 4.94 0.19 -20.73
CA TYR A 5 6.14 -0.06 -19.94
C TYR A 5 6.11 0.83 -18.70
N GLN A 6 6.34 0.24 -17.54
CA GLN A 6 6.47 0.96 -16.27
C GLN A 6 7.92 0.89 -15.79
N PRO A 7 8.50 1.98 -15.26
CA PRO A 7 9.87 1.97 -14.75
C PRO A 7 10.08 0.89 -13.68
N SER A 8 11.23 0.22 -13.69
CA SER A 8 11.51 -0.89 -12.78
C SER A 8 11.50 -0.48 -11.31
N LEU A 9 12.01 0.72 -11.00
CA LEU A 9 11.93 1.29 -9.64
C LEU A 9 10.49 1.49 -9.18
N LEU A 10 9.61 1.98 -10.06
CA LEU A 10 8.18 2.09 -9.76
C LEU A 10 7.58 0.72 -9.49
N ARG A 11 7.85 -0.27 -10.35
CA ARG A 11 7.31 -1.63 -10.19
C ARG A 11 7.77 -2.26 -8.88
N LEU A 12 9.02 -2.07 -8.48
CA LEU A 12 9.52 -2.58 -7.22
C LEU A 12 8.83 -1.91 -6.02
N LEU A 13 8.85 -0.57 -5.96
CA LEU A 13 8.28 0.16 -4.82
C LEU A 13 6.77 -0.04 -4.71
N HIS A 14 6.05 0.11 -5.83
CA HIS A 14 4.61 -0.11 -5.87
C HIS A 14 4.26 -1.59 -5.63
N GLY A 15 4.96 -2.52 -6.28
CA GLY A 15 4.68 -3.95 -6.14
C GLY A 15 4.92 -4.45 -4.73
N GLY A 16 6.04 -4.05 -4.11
CA GLY A 16 6.30 -4.35 -2.70
C GLY A 16 5.26 -3.72 -1.77
N THR A 17 4.87 -2.46 -2.03
CA THR A 17 3.83 -1.77 -1.24
C THR A 17 2.49 -2.50 -1.37
N ALA A 18 2.10 -2.89 -2.58
CA ALA A 18 0.87 -3.63 -2.83
C ALA A 18 0.85 -4.99 -2.12
N LEU A 19 1.96 -5.73 -2.14
CA LEU A 19 2.08 -7.00 -1.42
C LEU A 19 1.93 -6.83 0.09
N LEU A 20 2.58 -5.81 0.66
CA LEU A 20 2.48 -5.51 2.09
C LEU A 20 1.09 -5.00 2.48
N VAL A 21 0.44 -4.19 1.65
CA VAL A 21 -0.96 -3.78 1.85
C VAL A 21 -1.88 -5.00 1.86
N LEU A 22 -1.73 -5.93 0.91
CA LEU A 22 -2.52 -7.18 0.91
C LEU A 22 -2.26 -8.00 2.17
N GLY A 23 -1.00 -8.08 2.62
CA GLY A 23 -0.63 -8.72 3.88
C GLY A 23 -1.28 -8.08 5.11
N CYS A 24 -1.25 -6.75 5.21
CA CYS A 24 -1.94 -6.00 6.26
C CYS A 24 -3.46 -6.18 6.18
N TRP A 25 -4.03 -6.24 4.98
CA TRP A 25 -5.47 -6.38 4.79
C TRP A 25 -5.95 -7.74 5.30
N LEU A 26 -5.25 -8.81 4.93
CA LEU A 26 -5.55 -10.18 5.36
C LEU A 26 -5.28 -10.40 6.85
N SER A 27 -4.10 -10.00 7.35
CA SER A 27 -3.79 -10.12 8.78
C SER A 27 -4.73 -9.28 9.64
N GLY A 28 -5.08 -8.06 9.20
CA GLY A 28 -6.04 -7.19 9.88
C GLY A 28 -7.45 -7.80 9.94
N LEU A 29 -7.88 -8.53 8.90
CA LEU A 29 -9.12 -9.30 8.94
C LEU A 29 -9.09 -10.38 10.03
N PHE A 30 -7.96 -11.08 10.19
CA PHE A 30 -7.81 -12.10 11.24
C PHE A 30 -7.81 -11.48 12.65
N VAL A 31 -7.11 -10.35 12.83
CA VAL A 31 -7.13 -9.56 14.08
C VAL A 31 -8.56 -9.12 14.41
N TYR A 32 -9.25 -8.50 13.44
CA TYR A 32 -10.62 -8.06 13.59
C TYR A 32 -11.56 -9.22 13.97
N SER A 33 -11.49 -10.33 13.23
CA SER A 33 -12.33 -11.51 13.47
C SER A 33 -12.08 -12.17 14.82
N ARG A 34 -10.87 -12.05 15.36
CA ARG A 34 -10.48 -12.64 16.65
C ARG A 34 -10.88 -11.77 17.84
N TYR A 35 -10.64 -10.45 17.76
CA TYR A 35 -10.78 -9.56 18.92
C TYR A 35 -12.07 -8.73 18.91
N ASP A 36 -12.50 -8.22 17.75
CA ASP A 36 -13.64 -7.31 17.64
C ASP A 36 -14.90 -8.05 17.17
N GLY A 37 -14.95 -8.39 15.88
CA GLY A 37 -16.05 -9.14 15.26
C GLY A 37 -17.44 -8.52 15.35
N ARG A 38 -17.58 -7.22 15.65
CA ARG A 38 -18.88 -6.52 15.78
C ARG A 38 -19.76 -6.56 14.51
N TRP A 39 -19.15 -6.74 13.35
CA TRP A 39 -19.80 -6.87 12.03
C TRP A 39 -19.72 -8.29 11.47
N GLY A 40 -19.45 -9.26 12.34
CA GLY A 40 -19.30 -10.66 12.00
C GLY A 40 -17.87 -11.17 12.18
N ARG A 41 -17.76 -12.50 12.27
CA ARG A 41 -16.50 -13.22 12.45
C ARG A 41 -16.38 -14.26 11.35
N LEU A 42 -15.15 -14.60 10.99
CA LEU A 42 -14.86 -15.76 10.16
C LEU A 42 -15.34 -17.04 10.87
N PRO A 43 -15.78 -18.06 10.11
CA PRO A 43 -16.24 -19.32 10.69
C PRO A 43 -15.08 -20.19 11.24
N PHE A 44 -13.85 -19.70 11.16
CA PHE A 44 -12.65 -20.33 11.68
C PHE A 44 -11.73 -19.27 12.30
N THR A 45 -10.89 -19.70 13.24
CA THR A 45 -9.89 -18.85 13.88
C THR A 45 -8.51 -19.40 13.52
N PRO A 46 -7.77 -18.77 12.60
CA PRO A 46 -6.42 -19.21 12.27
C PRO A 46 -5.53 -19.17 13.51
N ALA A 47 -4.70 -20.21 13.70
CA ALA A 47 -3.70 -20.23 14.76
C ALA A 47 -2.60 -19.19 14.50
N GLY A 48 -1.92 -18.74 15.56
CA GLY A 48 -0.85 -17.75 15.50
C GLY A 48 -1.21 -16.40 16.12
N ASP A 49 -0.17 -15.61 16.42
CA ASP A 49 -0.33 -14.24 16.92
C ASP A 49 -0.47 -13.25 15.76
N TRP A 50 -1.70 -13.15 15.24
CA TRP A 50 -1.98 -12.32 14.07
C TRP A 50 -1.91 -10.83 14.34
N ILE A 51 -2.04 -10.38 15.60
CA ILE A 51 -1.94 -8.95 15.92
C ILE A 51 -0.46 -8.51 15.89
N ASP A 52 0.45 -9.33 16.42
CA ASP A 52 1.89 -9.06 16.30
C ASP A 52 2.36 -9.17 14.84
N ILE A 53 1.89 -10.18 14.10
CA ILE A 53 2.22 -10.35 12.67
C ILE A 53 1.70 -9.14 11.87
N HIS A 54 0.47 -8.68 12.15
CA HIS A 54 -0.09 -7.49 11.51
C HIS A 54 0.78 -6.26 11.79
N GLY A 55 1.17 -6.05 13.07
CA GLY A 55 2.07 -4.97 13.48
C GLY A 55 3.41 -5.03 12.74
N LEU A 56 4.01 -6.22 12.61
CA LEU A 56 5.27 -6.43 11.89
C LEU A 56 5.16 -6.08 10.40
N ILE A 57 4.11 -6.57 9.72
CA ILE A 57 3.88 -6.24 8.31
C ILE A 57 3.63 -4.73 8.16
N GLY A 58 2.90 -4.11 9.09
CA GLY A 58 2.67 -2.67 9.14
C GLY A 58 3.97 -1.86 9.26
N VAL A 59 4.93 -2.30 10.09
CA VAL A 59 6.26 -1.68 10.17
C VAL A 59 7.02 -1.83 8.85
N GLY A 60 7.00 -3.02 8.24
CA GLY A 60 7.58 -3.23 6.91
C GLY A 60 6.97 -2.31 5.84
N LEU A 61 5.64 -2.13 5.91
CA LEU A 61 4.91 -1.23 5.02
C LEU A 61 5.31 0.22 5.24
N LEU A 62 5.48 0.68 6.49
CA LEU A 62 5.98 2.03 6.78
C LEU A 62 7.39 2.25 6.20
N VAL A 63 8.31 1.30 6.38
CA VAL A 63 9.68 1.39 5.85
C VAL A 63 9.67 1.53 4.33
N LEU A 64 8.84 0.74 3.64
CA LEU A 64 8.73 0.80 2.18
C LEU A 64 7.92 2.01 1.67
N ALA A 65 6.96 2.50 2.47
CA ALA A 65 6.16 3.68 2.13
C ALA A 65 7.03 4.93 2.02
N LEU A 66 8.08 5.09 2.85
CA LEU A 66 8.97 6.25 2.79
C LEU A 66 9.62 6.46 1.39
N PRO A 67 10.36 5.49 0.82
CA PRO A 67 10.90 5.64 -0.52
C PRO A 67 9.81 5.67 -1.61
N PHE A 68 8.67 5.00 -1.40
CA PHE A 68 7.56 5.05 -2.37
C PHE A 68 6.89 6.43 -2.44
N VAL A 69 6.67 7.08 -1.29
CA VAL A 69 6.20 8.46 -1.19
C VAL A 69 7.21 9.39 -1.85
N ALA A 70 8.51 9.27 -1.50
CA ALA A 70 9.55 10.07 -2.14
C ALA A 70 9.56 9.93 -3.67
N TYR A 71 9.39 8.70 -4.18
CA TYR A 71 9.22 8.44 -5.61
C TYR A 71 7.96 9.14 -6.18
N ALA A 72 6.81 8.99 -5.51
CA ALA A 72 5.53 9.53 -5.97
C ALA A 72 5.55 11.06 -6.08
N PHE A 73 6.22 11.76 -5.16
CA PHE A 73 6.36 13.21 -5.19
C PHE A 73 7.46 13.73 -6.15
N THR A 74 8.31 12.83 -6.67
CA THR A 74 9.40 13.17 -7.61
C THR A 74 9.15 12.58 -8.99
N LEU A 75 9.80 11.46 -9.33
CA LEU A 75 9.72 10.77 -10.63
C LEU A 75 8.28 10.34 -10.98
N GLY A 76 7.48 10.05 -9.97
CA GLY A 76 6.08 9.63 -10.08
C GLY A 76 5.07 10.76 -10.12
N ARG A 77 5.48 12.04 -10.04
CA ARG A 77 4.57 13.18 -9.80
C ARG A 77 3.43 13.28 -10.81
N SER A 78 3.69 12.97 -12.09
CA SER A 78 2.65 12.97 -13.13
C SER A 78 1.57 11.89 -12.90
N ARG A 79 1.93 10.76 -12.29
CA ARG A 79 0.97 9.72 -11.89
C ARG A 79 0.24 10.12 -10.61
N LEU A 80 0.94 10.72 -9.65
CA LEU A 80 0.34 11.18 -8.40
C LEU A 80 -0.77 12.21 -8.64
N ARG A 81 -0.67 13.07 -9.67
CA ARG A 81 -1.72 14.05 -10.02
C ARG A 81 -3.11 13.44 -10.32
N ARG A 82 -3.22 12.13 -10.53
CA ARG A 82 -4.51 11.45 -10.67
C ARG A 82 -5.15 11.33 -9.29
N LEU A 83 -6.40 11.77 -9.18
CA LEU A 83 -7.15 11.76 -7.92
C LEU A 83 -7.16 10.39 -7.26
N THR A 84 -7.39 9.32 -8.04
CA THR A 84 -7.39 7.93 -7.57
C THR A 84 -6.06 7.51 -6.95
N ASN A 85 -4.94 7.96 -7.51
CA ASN A 85 -3.60 7.68 -6.98
C ASN A 85 -3.33 8.47 -5.70
N SER A 86 -3.66 9.76 -5.66
CA SER A 86 -3.53 10.58 -4.45
C SER A 86 -4.36 10.04 -3.31
N LEU A 87 -5.64 9.73 -3.55
CA LEU A 87 -6.54 9.19 -2.52
C LEU A 87 -6.06 7.85 -1.98
N THR A 88 -5.49 6.99 -2.83
CA THR A 88 -4.92 5.72 -2.38
C THR A 88 -3.70 5.93 -1.50
N LEU A 89 -2.83 6.89 -1.84
CA LEU A 89 -1.66 7.23 -1.03
C LEU A 89 -2.05 7.87 0.30
N GLU A 90 -3.09 8.71 0.31
CA GLU A 90 -3.62 9.33 1.52
C GLU A 90 -4.30 8.30 2.44
N ALA A 91 -5.14 7.42 1.89
CA ALA A 91 -5.73 6.32 2.65
C ALA A 91 -4.67 5.39 3.26
N LEU A 92 -3.58 5.13 2.52
CA LEU A 92 -2.44 4.38 3.02
C LEU A 92 -1.76 5.10 4.19
N ALA A 93 -1.54 6.42 4.07
CA ALA A 93 -0.95 7.22 5.14
C ALA A 93 -1.84 7.23 6.40
N VAL A 94 -3.17 7.33 6.25
CA VAL A 94 -4.12 7.23 7.36
C VAL A 94 -4.04 5.85 8.01
N ALA A 95 -4.05 4.76 7.23
CA ALA A 95 -3.99 3.40 7.76
C ALA A 95 -2.69 3.14 8.54
N ILE A 96 -1.54 3.53 7.99
CA ILE A 96 -0.23 3.39 8.66
C ILE A 96 -0.15 4.28 9.90
N GLY A 97 -0.53 5.56 9.77
CA GLY A 97 -0.42 6.54 10.85
C GLY A 97 -1.29 6.17 12.06
N THR A 98 -2.56 5.82 11.82
CA THR A 98 -3.46 5.38 12.89
C THR A 98 -3.05 4.03 13.48
N GLY A 99 -2.54 3.10 12.67
CA GLY A 99 -2.05 1.80 13.14
C GLY A 99 -0.82 1.92 14.04
N LYS A 100 0.08 2.87 13.75
CA LYS A 100 1.25 3.14 14.61
C LYS A 100 0.92 3.84 15.92
N LEU A 101 -0.21 4.55 15.98
CA LEU A 101 -0.71 5.20 17.20
C LEU A 101 -1.60 4.27 18.03
N MET A 102 -2.01 3.12 17.48
CA MET A 102 -2.88 2.16 18.14
C MET A 102 -2.05 1.25 19.04
N GLU A 103 -2.48 1.06 20.30
CA GLU A 103 -1.90 0.04 21.17
C GLU A 103 -2.58 -1.30 20.94
N GLU A 104 -1.79 -2.35 20.80
CA GLU A 104 -2.26 -3.70 20.47
C GLU A 104 -3.04 -4.34 21.62
N ASP A 105 -2.65 -4.04 22.87
CA ASP A 105 -3.29 -4.58 24.07
C ASP A 105 -4.75 -4.14 24.22
N TRP A 106 -5.14 -3.00 23.67
CA TRP A 106 -6.55 -2.58 23.66
C TRP A 106 -7.46 -3.64 23.04
N LEU A 107 -7.02 -4.27 21.95
CA LEU A 107 -7.77 -5.35 21.30
C LEU A 107 -7.74 -6.63 22.14
N ARG A 108 -6.58 -6.96 22.74
CA ARG A 108 -6.40 -8.16 23.57
C ARG A 108 -7.26 -8.11 24.83
N GLU A 109 -7.46 -6.92 25.38
CA GLU A 109 -8.28 -6.65 26.57
C GLU A 109 -9.76 -6.34 26.26
N GLY A 110 -10.13 -6.23 24.97
CA GLY A 110 -11.50 -5.92 24.55
C GLY A 110 -11.92 -4.45 24.67
N GLN A 111 -10.95 -3.53 24.81
CA GLN A 111 -11.17 -2.08 24.88
C GLN A 111 -11.39 -1.45 23.50
N LEU A 112 -12.54 -1.69 22.87
CA LEU A 112 -12.81 -1.30 21.48
C LEU A 112 -13.26 0.17 21.26
N HIS A 113 -13.25 1.00 22.31
CA HIS A 113 -13.81 2.37 22.27
C HIS A 113 -12.77 3.47 22.05
N HIS A 114 -11.50 3.11 21.89
CA HIS A 114 -10.43 4.07 21.60
C HIS A 114 -10.58 4.66 20.20
N VAL A 115 -10.55 6.00 20.10
CA VAL A 115 -10.74 6.72 18.83
C VAL A 115 -9.73 6.27 17.79
N VAL A 116 -8.47 6.06 18.18
CA VAL A 116 -7.40 5.63 17.28
C VAL A 116 -7.71 4.24 16.68
N TYR A 117 -8.26 3.31 17.47
CA TYR A 117 -8.70 2.02 16.95
C TYR A 117 -9.82 2.18 15.91
N GLY A 118 -10.83 3.01 16.20
CA GLY A 118 -11.91 3.30 15.26
C GLY A 118 -11.41 3.94 13.96
N LEU A 119 -10.47 4.87 14.04
CA LEU A 119 -9.82 5.48 12.88
C LEU A 119 -8.98 4.48 12.09
N HIS A 120 -8.30 3.55 12.77
CA HIS A 120 -7.53 2.51 12.10
C HIS A 120 -8.42 1.51 11.36
N LEU A 121 -9.51 1.07 11.98
CA LEU A 121 -10.51 0.22 11.34
C LEU A 121 -11.16 0.92 10.13
N LEU A 122 -11.47 2.22 10.26
CA LEU A 122 -11.93 3.03 9.12
C LEU A 122 -10.84 3.13 8.04
N GLY A 123 -9.58 3.33 8.41
CA GLY A 123 -8.44 3.34 7.50
C GLY A 123 -8.32 2.04 6.70
N TRP A 124 -8.50 0.89 7.36
CA TRP A 124 -8.52 -0.44 6.73
C TRP A 124 -9.65 -0.57 5.68
N LEU A 125 -10.83 0.00 5.93
CA LEU A 125 -11.92 0.05 4.94
C LEU A 125 -11.62 1.02 3.79
N LEU A 126 -11.15 2.24 4.12
CA LEU A 126 -10.87 3.29 3.15
C LEU A 126 -9.77 2.88 2.17
N ILE A 127 -8.68 2.26 2.64
CA ILE A 127 -7.62 1.79 1.74
C ILE A 127 -8.12 0.65 0.84
N GLY A 128 -8.96 -0.26 1.35
CA GLY A 128 -9.59 -1.30 0.53
C GLY A 128 -10.42 -0.72 -0.61
N LEU A 129 -11.30 0.24 -0.31
CA LEU A 129 -12.10 0.92 -1.33
C LEU A 129 -11.23 1.72 -2.32
N ALA A 130 -10.24 2.48 -1.82
CA ALA A 130 -9.36 3.28 -2.66
C ALA A 130 -8.56 2.41 -3.64
N VAL A 131 -8.06 1.25 -3.20
CA VAL A 131 -7.36 0.28 -4.06
C VAL A 131 -8.30 -0.25 -5.15
N LEU A 132 -9.54 -0.61 -4.83
CA LEU A 132 -10.52 -1.07 -5.83
C LEU A 132 -10.77 0.00 -6.89
N VAL A 133 -10.98 1.25 -6.47
CA VAL A 133 -11.19 2.39 -7.38
C VAL A 133 -9.95 2.66 -8.22
N HIS A 134 -8.75 2.62 -7.62
CA HIS A 134 -7.47 2.81 -8.30
C HIS A 134 -7.21 1.75 -9.39
N VAL A 135 -7.47 0.48 -9.09
CA VAL A 135 -7.37 -0.61 -10.07
C VAL A 135 -8.41 -0.45 -11.17
N GLY A 136 -9.65 -0.08 -10.82
CA GLY A 136 -10.71 0.19 -11.78
C GLY A 136 -10.39 1.34 -12.74
N ASP A 137 -9.84 2.44 -12.24
CA ASP A 137 -9.38 3.58 -13.06
C ASP A 137 -8.21 3.17 -13.97
N SER A 138 -7.26 2.40 -13.45
CA SER A 138 -6.15 1.87 -14.25
C SER A 138 -6.63 0.96 -15.39
N LEU A 139 -7.62 0.10 -15.13
CA LEU A 139 -8.27 -0.73 -16.17
C LEU A 139 -8.94 0.14 -17.24
N ARG A 140 -9.62 1.22 -16.87
CA ARG A 140 -10.27 2.13 -17.83
C ARG A 140 -9.27 2.86 -18.71
N LEU A 141 -8.11 3.24 -18.15
CA LEU A 141 -7.12 4.05 -18.86
C LEU A 141 -6.26 3.28 -19.86
N GLY A 142 -5.87 2.05 -19.53
CA GLY A 142 -4.93 1.28 -20.35
C GLY A 142 -5.24 -0.20 -20.45
N GLY A 143 -6.39 -0.63 -19.95
CA GLY A 143 -6.85 -2.01 -19.99
C GLY A 143 -5.93 -2.98 -19.25
N TRP A 144 -6.13 -4.25 -19.56
CA TRP A 144 -5.28 -5.34 -19.08
C TRP A 144 -3.78 -5.19 -19.39
N PRO A 145 -3.36 -4.66 -20.57
CA PRO A 145 -1.94 -4.45 -20.86
C PRO A 145 -1.25 -3.50 -19.88
N LEU A 146 -1.95 -2.48 -19.37
CA LEU A 146 -1.39 -1.56 -18.39
C LEU A 146 -1.17 -2.25 -17.03
N LEU A 147 -2.15 -3.00 -16.54
CA LEU A 147 -1.99 -3.75 -15.28
C LEU A 147 -0.86 -4.78 -15.38
N ASN A 148 -0.83 -5.59 -16.44
CA ASN A 148 0.23 -6.59 -16.63
C ASN A 148 1.63 -5.97 -16.74
N SER A 149 1.73 -4.73 -17.22
CA SER A 149 3.03 -4.05 -17.28
C SER A 149 3.66 -3.82 -15.90
N MET A 150 2.86 -3.78 -14.82
CA MET A 150 3.35 -3.68 -13.44
C MET A 150 4.02 -4.97 -12.94
N ALA A 151 3.57 -6.13 -13.44
CA ALA A 151 4.13 -7.44 -13.10
C ALA A 151 5.22 -7.90 -14.09
N SER A 152 5.54 -7.10 -15.11
CA SER A 152 6.51 -7.48 -16.14
C SER A 152 7.94 -7.57 -15.58
N PRO A 153 8.65 -8.69 -15.77
CA PRO A 153 10.05 -8.82 -15.38
C PRO A 153 11.00 -8.10 -16.36
N VAL A 154 10.51 -7.62 -17.49
CA VAL A 154 11.35 -7.02 -18.56
C VAL A 154 11.95 -5.70 -18.09
N LEU A 155 13.27 -5.58 -18.17
CA LEU A 155 14.05 -4.37 -17.89
C LEU A 155 14.57 -3.77 -19.19
N LYS A 156 14.42 -2.45 -19.36
CA LYS A 156 15.02 -1.72 -20.49
C LYS A 156 16.42 -1.22 -20.11
N LYS A 157 17.27 -1.03 -21.12
CA LYS A 157 18.59 -0.39 -20.94
C LYS A 157 18.41 1.01 -20.32
N GLY A 158 19.17 1.31 -19.26
CA GLY A 158 19.03 2.56 -18.49
C GLY A 158 17.97 2.52 -17.39
N ASP A 159 17.35 1.35 -17.17
CA ASP A 159 16.34 1.10 -16.13
C ASP A 159 16.64 -0.15 -15.30
N LEU A 160 17.92 -0.49 -15.16
CA LEU A 160 18.38 -1.54 -14.25
C LEU A 160 18.48 -1.00 -12.81
N PRO A 161 18.53 -1.87 -11.77
CA PRO A 161 18.73 -1.42 -10.39
C PRO A 161 19.95 -0.51 -10.18
N GLY A 162 21.04 -0.75 -10.90
CA GLY A 162 22.24 0.10 -10.87
C GLY A 162 22.04 1.49 -11.50
N ASP A 163 21.01 1.68 -12.33
CA ASP A 163 20.71 2.94 -13.00
C ASP A 163 19.85 3.87 -12.14
N TRP A 164 19.19 3.37 -11.09
CA TRP A 164 18.22 4.12 -10.29
C TRP A 164 18.80 5.38 -9.62
N PRO A 165 19.98 5.37 -8.97
CA PRO A 165 20.54 6.58 -8.38
C PRO A 165 20.78 7.67 -9.43
N ALA A 166 21.24 7.29 -10.62
CA ALA A 166 21.45 8.21 -11.72
C ALA A 166 20.11 8.75 -12.28
N GLN A 167 19.04 7.95 -12.30
CA GLN A 167 17.71 8.41 -12.68
C GLN A 167 17.18 9.50 -11.73
N VAL A 168 17.28 9.28 -10.42
CA VAL A 168 16.89 10.25 -9.39
C VAL A 168 17.74 11.51 -9.50
N GLY A 169 19.06 11.37 -9.63
CA GLY A 169 19.97 12.51 -9.79
C GLY A 169 19.69 13.36 -11.04
N ARG A 170 19.31 12.74 -12.17
CA ARG A 170 18.91 13.46 -13.39
C ARG A 170 17.63 14.27 -13.20
N PHE A 171 16.65 13.76 -12.45
CA PHE A 171 15.43 14.49 -12.14
C PHE A 171 15.73 15.74 -11.28
N LEU A 172 16.51 15.58 -10.20
CA LEU A 172 16.88 16.69 -9.33
C LEU A 172 17.65 17.80 -10.07
N ARG A 173 18.56 17.42 -10.99
CA ARG A 173 19.35 18.38 -11.79
C ARG A 173 18.53 19.13 -12.86
N ARG A 174 17.39 18.58 -13.29
CA ARG A 174 16.52 19.22 -14.30
C ARG A 174 15.53 20.23 -13.70
N GLY A 175 15.62 20.50 -12.39
CA GLY A 175 14.74 21.45 -11.69
C GLY A 175 13.29 20.94 -11.65
N GLY A 176 13.09 19.75 -11.08
CA GLY A 176 11.81 19.01 -11.07
C GLY A 176 10.58 19.79 -10.62
#